data_AF-A0A6L3XZ81-F1
#
_entry.id   AF-A0A6L3XZ81-F1
#
_cell.length_a   1.000
_cell.length_b   1.000
_cell.length_c   1.000
_cell.angle_alpha   90.00
_cell.angle_beta   90.00
_cell.angle_gamma   90.00
#
_symmetry.space_group_name_H-M   'P 1'
#
loop_
_entity.id
_entity.type
_entity.pdbx_description
1 polymer ?
#
loop_
_entity_poly.entity_id
_entity_poly.type
_entity_poly.pdbx_seq_one_letter_code
_entity_poly.pdbx_strand_id
1 'polypeptide(L)'
;MMHSSACDCEASLCETLRGFSAQHPDSVIYQTSLMSALLSGVYEGETTIADLLAHGDFGLGTFNELDGEMIAFSSQVYQLRADGSARAAKPEQKTPFAGMTWFQPQYRKAFDGPVSRQQIHDVIDKQIPSDNLFCALRIVGNVRHAHTRTVPRQT
;
A
#
# COMPACT_ATOMS: atom_id res chain seq x y z
N MET A 1 -32.88 3.70 -42.67
CA MET A 1 -32.40 4.25 -41.38
C MET A 1 -31.90 3.09 -40.55
N MET A 2 -30.59 2.82 -40.57
CA MET A 2 -29.99 1.83 -39.69
C MET A 2 -29.24 2.60 -38.60
N HIS A 3 -29.77 2.54 -37.38
CA HIS A 3 -29.11 3.01 -36.17
C HIS A 3 -28.08 1.94 -35.78
N SER A 4 -26.82 2.13 -36.19
CA SER A 4 -25.70 1.31 -35.70
C SER A 4 -25.27 1.87 -34.35
N SER A 5 -25.83 1.32 -33.28
CA SER A 5 -25.37 1.54 -31.90
C SER A 5 -24.31 0.50 -31.56
N ALA A 6 -23.16 0.57 -32.24
CA ALA A 6 -21.96 -0.07 -31.73
C ALA A 6 -21.44 0.83 -30.60
N CYS A 7 -21.56 0.37 -29.36
CA CYS A 7 -21.20 1.10 -28.16
C CYS A 7 -19.67 1.32 -28.14
N ASP A 8 -19.24 2.49 -28.63
CA ASP A 8 -17.84 2.94 -28.72
C ASP A 8 -17.20 3.16 -27.33
N CYS A 9 -18.01 3.10 -26.27
CA CYS A 9 -17.59 3.32 -24.90
C CYS A 9 -16.62 2.25 -24.38
N GLU A 10 -16.83 0.98 -24.72
CA GLU A 10 -15.96 -0.12 -24.24
C GLU A 10 -14.57 -0.04 -24.88
N ALA A 11 -14.52 0.21 -26.18
CA ALA A 11 -13.27 0.37 -26.93
C ALA A 11 -12.50 1.62 -26.45
N SER A 12 -13.20 2.76 -26.31
CA SER A 12 -12.62 4.01 -25.82
C SER A 12 -12.12 3.90 -24.37
N LEU A 13 -12.84 3.18 -23.49
CA LEU A 13 -12.40 2.91 -22.13
C LEU A 13 -11.13 2.03 -22.11
N CYS A 14 -11.11 0.96 -22.90
CA CYS A 14 -9.95 0.08 -23.01
C CYS A 14 -8.71 0.83 -23.51
N GLU A 15 -8.87 1.69 -24.52
CA GLU A 15 -7.78 2.49 -25.06
C GLU A 15 -7.25 3.52 -24.05
N THR A 16 -8.17 4.18 -23.32
CA THR A 16 -7.82 5.11 -22.24
C THR A 16 -7.06 4.41 -21.11
N LEU A 17 -7.53 3.23 -20.68
CA LEU A 17 -6.87 2.44 -19.64
C LEU A 17 -5.47 1.96 -20.07
N ARG A 18 -5.32 1.53 -21.33
CA ARG A 18 -4.02 1.15 -21.88
C ARG A 18 -3.07 2.33 -21.97
N GLY A 19 -3.54 3.49 -22.43
CA GLY A 19 -2.76 4.73 -22.46
C GLY A 19 -2.27 5.15 -21.08
N PHE A 20 -3.15 5.07 -20.07
CA PHE A 20 -2.82 5.38 -18.69
C PHE A 20 -1.80 4.39 -18.10
N SER A 21 -1.99 3.09 -18.34
CA SER A 21 -1.08 2.03 -17.89
C SER A 21 0.29 2.12 -18.58
N ALA A 22 0.35 2.50 -19.86
CA ALA A 22 1.60 2.65 -20.59
C ALA A 22 2.43 3.85 -20.12
N GLN A 23 1.78 4.88 -19.57
CA GLN A 23 2.45 6.05 -18.99
C GLN A 23 3.01 5.77 -17.58
N HIS A 24 2.47 4.79 -16.86
CA HIS A 24 2.87 4.43 -15.49
C HIS A 24 2.98 2.91 -15.32
N PRO A 25 3.86 2.22 -16.09
CA PRO A 25 3.88 0.76 -16.19
C PRO A 25 4.10 0.04 -14.85
N ASP A 26 4.76 0.69 -13.89
CA ASP A 26 5.08 0.10 -12.58
C ASP A 26 4.20 0.62 -11.42
N SER A 27 3.20 1.48 -11.69
CA SER A 27 2.32 2.05 -10.66
C SER A 27 1.15 1.12 -10.32
N VAL A 28 1.48 -0.13 -9.96
CA VAL A 28 0.53 -1.19 -9.60
C VAL A 28 0.55 -1.41 -8.09
N ILE A 29 -0.64 -1.58 -7.49
CA ILE A 29 -0.77 -2.06 -6.11
C ILE A 29 -0.86 -3.58 -6.16
N TYR A 30 0.18 -4.25 -5.69
CA TYR A 30 0.16 -5.68 -5.43
C TYR A 30 -0.41 -5.93 -4.04
N GLN A 31 -1.24 -6.95 -3.89
CA GLN A 31 -1.71 -7.40 -2.60
C GLN A 31 -1.70 -8.94 -2.57
N THR A 32 -1.13 -9.50 -1.50
CA THR A 32 -1.34 -10.92 -1.18
C THR A 32 -2.51 -11.05 -0.21
N SER A 33 -3.38 -12.03 -0.49
CA SER A 33 -4.63 -12.28 0.25
C SER A 33 -5.63 -11.11 0.21
N LEU A 34 -6.67 -11.19 1.05
CA LEU A 34 -7.73 -10.20 1.20
C LEU A 34 -7.80 -9.72 2.65
N MET A 35 -8.13 -8.45 2.86
CA MET A 35 -8.37 -7.93 4.22
C MET A 35 -9.52 -8.70 4.92
N SER A 36 -10.55 -9.10 4.17
CA SER A 36 -11.65 -9.92 4.71
C SER A 36 -11.20 -11.29 5.21
N ALA A 37 -10.25 -11.94 4.53
CA ALA A 37 -9.68 -13.21 4.98
C ALA A 37 -8.89 -13.03 6.29
N LEU A 38 -8.07 -11.98 6.37
CA LEU A 38 -7.34 -11.63 7.58
C LEU A 38 -8.29 -11.36 8.75
N LEU A 39 -9.33 -10.56 8.55
CA LEU A 39 -10.36 -10.28 9.57
C LEU A 39 -11.14 -11.53 10.00
N SER A 40 -11.21 -12.55 9.14
CA SER A 40 -11.88 -13.83 9.43
C SER A 40 -10.98 -14.83 10.16
N GLY A 41 -9.73 -14.47 10.49
CA GLY A 41 -8.81 -15.33 11.24
C GLY A 41 -7.81 -16.10 10.39
N VAL A 42 -7.70 -15.82 9.09
CA VAL A 42 -6.69 -16.46 8.22
C VAL A 42 -5.34 -15.77 8.46
N TYR A 43 -4.61 -16.24 9.47
CA TYR A 43 -3.34 -15.64 9.92
C TYR A 43 -2.10 -16.33 9.39
N GLU A 44 -2.24 -17.34 8.53
CA GLU A 44 -1.12 -17.98 7.86
C GLU A 44 -1.25 -17.85 6.34
N GLY A 45 -0.20 -17.31 5.71
CA GLY A 45 -0.03 -17.33 4.27
C GLY A 45 1.34 -17.90 3.89
N GLU A 46 1.53 -18.16 2.60
CA GLU A 46 2.76 -18.76 2.07
C GLU A 46 3.70 -17.74 1.41
N THR A 47 3.22 -16.52 1.13
CA THR A 47 4.03 -15.46 0.50
C THR A 47 5.16 -15.05 1.43
N THR A 48 6.40 -15.13 0.95
CA THR A 48 7.58 -14.73 1.70
C THR A 48 7.87 -13.24 1.54
N ILE A 49 8.68 -12.65 2.44
CA ILE A 49 9.17 -11.28 2.28
C ILE A 49 10.00 -11.14 0.99
N ALA A 50 10.75 -12.17 0.60
CA ALA A 50 11.46 -12.19 -0.68
C ALA A 50 10.50 -12.07 -1.87
N ASP A 51 9.38 -12.79 -1.85
CA ASP A 51 8.35 -12.70 -2.89
C ASP A 51 7.71 -11.30 -2.93
N LEU A 52 7.41 -10.70 -1.76
CA LEU A 52 6.86 -9.35 -1.69
C LEU A 52 7.75 -8.29 -2.35
N LEU A 53 9.07 -8.41 -2.17
CA LEU A 53 10.05 -7.48 -2.74
C LEU A 53 10.16 -7.58 -4.27
N ALA A 54 9.68 -8.65 -4.89
CA ALA A 54 9.52 -8.72 -6.35
C ALA A 54 8.37 -7.85 -6.86
N HIS A 55 7.47 -7.42 -5.97
CA HIS A 55 6.26 -6.68 -6.30
C HIS A 55 6.28 -5.21 -5.83
N GLY A 56 7.34 -4.77 -5.18
CA GLY A 56 7.46 -3.38 -4.76
C GLY A 56 8.60 -3.12 -3.77
N ASP A 57 8.96 -1.84 -3.65
CA ASP A 57 9.95 -1.34 -2.69
C ASP A 57 9.32 -0.61 -1.50
N PHE A 58 7.98 -0.51 -1.50
CA PHE A 58 7.20 0.23 -0.50
C PHE A 58 5.88 -0.50 -0.19
N GLY A 59 5.52 -0.55 1.09
CA GLY A 59 4.30 -1.25 1.49
C GLY A 59 4.12 -1.41 2.99
N LEU A 60 3.05 -2.12 3.35
CA LEU A 60 2.68 -2.44 4.73
C LEU A 60 1.87 -3.74 4.80
N GLY A 61 1.78 -4.32 5.99
CA GLY A 61 1.01 -5.53 6.24
C GLY A 61 1.33 -6.13 7.60
N THR A 62 1.30 -7.45 7.71
CA THR A 62 1.62 -8.19 8.94
C THR A 62 2.42 -9.45 8.63
N PHE A 63 2.81 -10.20 9.65
CA PHE A 63 3.49 -11.49 9.53
C PHE A 63 2.54 -12.64 9.89
N ASN A 64 2.91 -13.87 9.55
CA ASN A 64 2.14 -15.04 9.98
C ASN A 64 1.91 -15.01 11.49
N GLU A 65 0.76 -15.56 11.90
CA GLU A 65 0.27 -15.56 13.27
C GLU A 65 -0.01 -14.15 13.81
N LEU A 66 -0.21 -13.15 12.93
CA LEU A 66 -0.31 -11.73 13.29
C LEU A 66 0.83 -11.27 14.22
N ASP A 67 2.04 -11.75 13.98
CA ASP A 67 3.20 -11.42 14.81
C ASP A 67 3.70 -10.00 14.50
N GLY A 68 2.91 -8.99 14.88
CA GLY A 68 3.22 -7.58 14.70
C GLY A 68 2.91 -7.00 13.33
N GLU A 69 3.37 -5.77 13.12
CA GLU A 69 3.17 -5.03 11.88
C GLU A 69 4.40 -5.15 10.97
N MET A 70 4.17 -5.18 9.66
CA MET A 70 5.18 -5.07 8.64
C MET A 70 5.14 -3.66 8.02
N ILE A 71 6.30 -3.04 7.91
CA ILE A 71 6.49 -1.82 7.11
C ILE A 71 7.65 -2.03 6.12
N ALA A 72 7.44 -1.65 4.87
CA ALA A 72 8.44 -1.71 3.82
C ALA A 72 8.65 -0.33 3.19
N PHE A 73 9.91 0.09 3.07
CA PHE A 73 10.29 1.28 2.32
C PHE A 73 11.73 1.17 1.84
N SER A 74 12.00 1.65 0.62
CA SER A 74 13.34 1.59 0.02
C SER A 74 13.90 0.16 0.00
N SER A 75 13.04 -0.81 -0.32
CA SER A 75 13.35 -2.26 -0.37
C SER A 75 13.84 -2.85 0.95
N GLN A 76 13.65 -2.15 2.07
CA GLN A 76 13.93 -2.64 3.41
C GLN A 76 12.61 -2.93 4.10
N VAL A 77 12.54 -4.10 4.75
CA VAL A 77 11.33 -4.56 5.43
C VAL A 77 11.62 -4.71 6.92
N TYR A 78 10.72 -4.18 7.74
CA TYR A 78 10.84 -4.18 9.20
C TYR A 78 9.60 -4.81 9.84
N GLN A 79 9.83 -5.52 10.93
CA GLN A 79 8.81 -6.05 11.82
C GLN A 79 8.77 -5.22 13.09
N LEU A 80 7.62 -4.60 13.34
CA LEU A 80 7.29 -3.88 14.56
C LEU A 80 6.49 -4.85 15.45
N ARG A 81 6.92 -5.09 16.68
CA ARG A 81 6.31 -6.09 17.58
C ARG A 81 5.58 -5.44 18.75
N ALA A 82 4.57 -6.14 19.28
CA ALA A 82 3.77 -5.66 20.41
C ALA A 82 4.60 -5.50 21.72
N ASP A 83 5.75 -6.17 21.81
CA ASP A 83 6.74 -5.99 22.88
C ASP A 83 7.53 -4.67 22.77
N GLY A 84 7.30 -3.88 21.71
CA GLY A 84 7.97 -2.61 21.44
C GLY A 84 9.28 -2.74 20.66
N SER A 85 9.76 -3.95 20.38
CA SER A 85 10.94 -4.16 19.55
C SER A 85 10.63 -3.97 18.07
N ALA A 86 11.60 -3.40 17.36
CA ALA A 86 11.59 -3.26 15.91
C ALA A 86 12.84 -3.94 15.34
N ARG A 87 12.66 -4.81 14.36
CA ARG A 87 13.78 -5.54 13.75
C ARG A 87 13.64 -5.61 12.24
N ALA A 88 14.76 -5.77 11.55
CA ALA A 88 14.75 -6.12 10.14
C ALA A 88 14.05 -7.48 9.95
N ALA A 89 13.16 -7.56 8.97
CA ALA A 89 12.52 -8.80 8.58
C ALA A 89 13.51 -9.66 7.78
N LYS A 90 13.41 -10.98 7.93
CA LYS A 90 14.18 -11.93 7.14
C LYS A 90 13.44 -12.30 5.86
N PRO A 91 14.14 -12.55 4.75
CA PRO A 91 13.53 -12.88 3.46
C PRO A 91 12.54 -14.06 3.51
N GLU A 92 12.82 -15.06 4.34
CA GLU A 92 12.03 -16.29 4.49
C GLU A 92 10.80 -16.15 5.41
N GLN A 93 10.65 -15.02 6.12
CA GLN A 93 9.43 -14.78 6.89
C GLN A 93 8.23 -14.71 5.96
N LYS A 94 7.09 -15.22 6.42
CA LYS A 94 5.84 -15.29 5.66
C LYS A 94 4.83 -14.27 6.13
N THR A 95 3.93 -13.90 5.21
CA THR A 95 2.83 -12.98 5.48
C THR A 95 1.48 -13.59 5.08
N PRO A 96 0.42 -13.38 5.87
CA PRO A 96 -0.96 -13.69 5.49
C PRO A 96 -1.63 -12.54 4.74
N PHE A 97 -1.06 -11.33 4.79
CA PHE A 97 -1.59 -10.13 4.15
C PHE A 97 -0.53 -9.03 4.06
N ALA A 98 -0.31 -8.52 2.86
CA ALA A 98 0.56 -7.39 2.58
C ALA A 98 0.11 -6.66 1.32
N GLY A 99 0.26 -5.33 1.32
CA GLY A 99 0.15 -4.48 0.14
C GLY A 99 1.50 -3.88 -0.21
N MET A 100 1.91 -3.99 -1.48
CA MET A 100 3.20 -3.54 -2.01
C MET A 100 3.02 -2.74 -3.30
N THR A 101 3.94 -1.83 -3.57
CA THR A 101 4.02 -1.11 -4.85
C THR A 101 5.45 -0.63 -5.12
N TRP A 102 5.78 -0.39 -6.38
CA TRP A 102 6.99 0.35 -6.77
C TRP A 102 6.72 1.85 -6.61
N PHE A 103 7.23 2.44 -5.53
CA PHE A 103 6.83 3.78 -5.12
C PHE A 103 7.43 4.87 -6.01
N GLN A 104 6.59 5.42 -6.89
CA GLN A 104 6.92 6.50 -7.81
C GLN A 104 6.07 7.74 -7.51
N PRO A 105 6.50 8.62 -6.58
CA PRO A 105 5.67 9.76 -6.16
C PRO A 105 5.55 10.80 -7.27
N GLN A 106 4.32 11.09 -7.69
CA GLN A 106 4.01 12.15 -8.66
C GLN A 106 3.96 13.54 -8.00
N TYR A 107 3.72 13.59 -6.68
CA TYR A 107 3.61 14.81 -5.90
C TYR A 107 4.59 14.81 -4.73
N ARG A 108 5.17 15.98 -4.45
CA ARG A 108 5.99 16.22 -3.25
C ARG A 108 5.57 17.55 -2.62
N LYS A 109 5.27 17.53 -1.32
CA LYS A 109 4.88 18.70 -0.55
C LYS A 109 5.74 18.80 0.71
N ALA A 110 6.41 19.93 0.88
CA ALA A 110 7.06 20.30 2.13
C ALA A 110 6.08 21.09 3.03
N PHE A 111 6.22 20.91 4.34
CA PHE A 111 5.50 21.65 5.36
C PHE A 111 6.51 22.36 6.24
N ASP A 112 6.45 23.69 6.29
CA ASP A 112 7.39 24.53 7.05
C ASP A 112 6.98 24.70 8.53
N GLY A 113 5.86 24.11 8.93
CA GLY A 113 5.35 24.15 10.30
C GLY A 113 4.54 22.91 10.66
N PRO A 114 4.13 22.79 11.94
CA PRO A 114 3.35 21.64 12.40
C PRO A 114 2.03 21.51 11.63
N VAL A 115 1.76 20.31 11.13
CA VAL A 115 0.50 19.94 10.51
C VAL A 115 -0.09 18.72 11.20
N SER A 116 -1.41 18.69 11.32
CA SER A 116 -2.15 17.55 11.84
C SER A 116 -2.32 16.49 10.76
N ARG A 117 -2.68 15.27 11.18
CA ARG A 117 -3.06 14.19 10.26
C ARG A 117 -4.16 14.65 9.30
N GLN A 118 -5.21 15.32 9.80
CA GLN A 118 -6.32 15.80 8.96
C GLN A 118 -5.84 16.80 7.90
N GLN A 119 -4.97 17.74 8.27
CA GLN A 119 -4.43 18.71 7.32
C GLN A 119 -3.59 18.06 6.21
N ILE A 120 -2.93 16.93 6.50
CA ILE A 120 -2.22 16.15 5.48
C ILE A 120 -3.23 15.48 4.53
N HIS A 121 -4.30 14.87 5.07
CA HIS A 121 -5.38 14.30 4.25
C HIS A 121 -6.03 15.37 3.35
N ASP A 122 -6.36 16.54 3.90
CA ASP A 122 -6.97 17.64 3.13
C ASP A 122 -6.07 18.10 1.95
N VAL A 123 -4.75 17.99 2.09
CA VAL A 123 -3.81 18.28 0.99
C VAL A 123 -3.86 17.18 -0.06
N ILE A 124 -3.92 15.91 0.35
CA ILE A 124 -3.99 14.76 -0.57
C ILE A 124 -5.31 14.82 -1.35
N ASP A 125 -6.44 14.98 -0.68
CA ASP A 125 -7.78 14.98 -1.30
C ASP A 125 -7.95 16.16 -2.30
N LYS A 126 -7.27 17.29 -2.05
CA LYS A 126 -7.23 18.41 -3.00
C LYS A 126 -6.39 18.13 -4.24
N GLN A 127 -5.34 17.30 -4.14
CA GLN A 127 -4.47 16.97 -5.27
C GLN A 127 -4.98 15.75 -6.04
N ILE A 128 -5.64 14.81 -5.36
CA ILE A 128 -6.18 13.57 -5.92
C ILE A 128 -7.68 13.55 -5.60
N PRO A 129 -8.52 14.24 -6.39
CA PRO A 129 -9.93 14.45 -6.08
C PRO A 129 -10.81 13.22 -6.30
N SER A 130 -10.27 12.13 -6.85
CA SER A 130 -11.03 10.91 -7.14
C SER A 130 -10.79 9.86 -6.06
N ASP A 131 -11.84 9.56 -5.29
CA ASP A 131 -11.84 8.50 -4.27
C ASP A 131 -11.76 7.08 -4.87
N ASN A 132 -11.91 6.96 -6.19
CA ASN A 132 -11.88 5.67 -6.89
C ASN A 132 -10.45 5.22 -7.26
N LEU A 133 -9.42 5.96 -6.81
CA LEU A 133 -8.02 5.66 -7.08
C LEU A 133 -7.28 5.32 -5.78
N PHE A 134 -6.35 4.37 -5.87
CA PHE A 134 -5.41 4.11 -4.79
C PHE A 134 -4.33 5.19 -4.73
N CYS A 135 -3.89 5.51 -3.52
CA CYS A 135 -2.79 6.43 -3.26
C CYS A 135 -1.74 5.77 -2.36
N ALA A 136 -0.48 5.81 -2.77
CA ALA A 136 0.65 5.51 -1.89
C ALA A 136 1.22 6.82 -1.34
N LEU A 137 1.48 6.89 -0.03
CA LEU A 137 2.00 8.10 0.61
C LEU A 137 3.17 7.75 1.53
N ARG A 138 4.21 8.58 1.50
CA ARG A 138 5.35 8.51 2.41
C ARG A 138 5.56 9.86 3.06
N ILE A 139 5.55 9.89 4.39
CA ILE A 139 5.83 11.09 5.19
C ILE A 139 7.20 10.92 5.82
N VAL A 140 8.07 11.92 5.64
CA VAL A 140 9.41 11.95 6.23
C VAL A 140 9.59 13.29 6.93
N GLY A 141 9.98 13.26 8.20
CA GLY A 141 10.23 14.47 8.97
C GLY A 141 10.11 14.24 10.47
N ASN A 142 10.16 15.32 11.23
CA ASN A 142 9.99 15.29 12.67
C ASN A 142 8.52 15.14 13.03
N VAL A 143 8.20 14.10 13.80
CA VAL A 143 6.84 13.83 14.28
C VAL A 143 6.77 14.21 15.75
N ARG A 144 5.97 15.24 16.07
CA ARG A 144 5.80 15.70 17.46
C ARG A 144 5.17 14.63 18.35
N HIS A 145 4.13 13.97 17.83
CA HIS A 145 3.45 12.86 18.49
C HIS A 145 2.91 11.89 17.43
N ALA A 146 3.08 10.58 17.68
CA ALA A 146 2.47 9.52 16.90
C ALA A 146 1.82 8.53 17.87
N HIS A 147 0.59 8.13 17.58
CA HIS A 147 -0.07 7.02 18.25
C HIS A 147 -0.04 5.82 17.32
N THR A 148 0.52 4.72 17.79
CA THR A 148 0.62 3.46 17.03
C THR A 148 -0.02 2.34 17.84
N ARG A 149 -0.39 1.27 17.14
CA ARG A 149 -0.82 0.02 17.73
C ARG A 149 -0.16 -1.10 16.95
N THR A 150 0.31 -2.11 17.65
CA THR A 150 0.89 -3.31 17.05
C THR A 150 0.18 -4.53 17.60
N VAL A 151 -0.30 -5.39 16.71
CA VAL A 151 -0.98 -6.63 17.10
C VAL A 151 0.00 -7.61 17.78
N PRO A 152 -0.39 -8.26 18.89
CA PRO A 152 0.40 -9.36 19.45
C PRO A 152 0.20 -10.63 18.61
N ARG A 153 1.23 -11.47 18.59
CA ARG A 153 1.17 -12.81 17.99
C ARG A 153 -0.01 -13.62 18.54
N GLN A 154 -0.71 -14.31 17.65
CA GLN A 154 -1.82 -15.21 17.91
C GLN A 154 -1.34 -16.67 17.92
N THR A 155 -2.13 -17.56 18.51
CA THR A 155 -1.86 -19.00 18.63
C THR A 155 -3.00 -19.82 18.05
#